data_AF-A0A5C2H7D6-F1
#
_entry.id   AF-A0A5C2H7D6-F1
#
_cell.length_a   1.000
_cell.length_b   1.000
_cell.length_c   1.000
_cell.angle_alpha   90.00
_cell.angle_beta   90.00
_cell.angle_gamma   90.00
#
_symmetry.space_group_name_H-M   'P 1'
#
loop_
_entity.id
_entity.type
_entity.pdbx_description
1 polymer ?
#
loop_
_entity_poly.entity_id
_entity_poly.type
_entity_poly.pdbx_seq_one_letter_code
_entity_poly.pdbx_strand_id
1 'polypeptide(L)'
;MSEFKNLYLKRELIIDAINSYSDNTNFVKEEGSAKDRKNYIINSEGKEVKIGIFFKSCGETTLNPKIGKNQEIGTNIATHIKEYAKMSEFSQKNITFSNKNIIDENFDLLLEFLKEQFTVKEPLDVNGKGKQYIINNELGQDSFSIIRYNNKNTFFQGKPLGIFLEIYSLLTELLNLEDIIIVNEEVYKIEIDKNNVKEELSCFLPRSYDYIDDTNKKILQTSLTLKKIDIDLPDYTPFAFNALRGLELYMKRVLLDNGVETTRKGNFKDIFTEISASRFVLTQNAESKIANTNICNKLNECCSYYSTHRHPLFHSDPRPEISRIIEDKQEADRIITKTLELIERTYCEIL
;
A
#
# COMPACT_ATOMS: atom_id res chain seq x y z
N MET A 1 -12.96 30.54 -14.85
CA MET A 1 -13.66 30.15 -13.59
C MET A 1 -13.97 28.66 -13.50
N SER A 2 -13.94 27.90 -14.61
CA SER A 2 -14.07 26.43 -14.56
C SER A 2 -12.76 25.73 -14.14
N GLU A 3 -11.60 26.30 -14.48
CA GLU A 3 -10.30 25.62 -14.38
C GLU A 3 -9.81 25.28 -12.96
N PHE A 4 -10.38 25.94 -11.93
CA PHE A 4 -9.99 25.77 -10.53
C PHE A 4 -11.07 25.09 -9.68
N LYS A 5 -12.11 24.55 -10.33
CA LYS A 5 -13.19 23.83 -9.65
C LYS A 5 -12.96 22.33 -9.70
N ASN A 6 -13.36 21.64 -8.64
CA ASN A 6 -13.41 20.18 -8.56
C ASN A 6 -12.07 19.50 -8.88
N LEU A 7 -10.97 20.12 -8.45
CA LEU A 7 -9.62 19.59 -8.63
C LEU A 7 -9.35 18.45 -7.66
N TYR A 8 -8.68 17.41 -8.10
CA TYR A 8 -8.17 16.38 -7.21
C TYR A 8 -6.75 16.76 -6.81
N LEU A 9 -6.60 17.25 -5.59
CA LEU A 9 -5.32 17.73 -5.06
C LEU A 9 -4.94 16.96 -3.80
N LYS A 10 -3.66 16.58 -3.70
CA LYS A 10 -2.98 16.14 -2.47
C LYS A 10 -3.03 17.31 -1.48
N ARG A 11 -4.02 17.32 -0.57
CA ARG A 11 -4.40 18.51 0.22
C ARG A 11 -3.31 18.90 1.21
N GLU A 12 -2.59 17.91 1.72
CA GLU A 12 -1.41 18.03 2.56
C GLU A 12 -0.29 18.82 1.87
N LEU A 13 -0.17 18.73 0.54
CA LEU A 13 0.86 19.44 -0.23
C LEU A 13 0.48 20.87 -0.61
N ILE A 14 -0.73 21.35 -0.28
CA ILE A 14 -1.18 22.68 -0.71
C ILE A 14 -0.32 23.79 -0.10
N ILE A 15 0.07 23.66 1.17
CA ILE A 15 0.91 24.66 1.83
C ILE A 15 2.33 24.63 1.27
N ASP A 16 2.88 23.44 1.02
CA ASP A 16 4.20 23.27 0.39
C ASP A 16 4.20 23.81 -1.04
N ALA A 17 3.11 23.62 -1.78
CA ALA A 17 2.92 24.21 -3.10
C ALA A 17 2.95 25.76 -3.03
N ILE A 18 2.31 26.36 -2.02
CA ILE A 18 2.36 27.82 -1.84
C ILE A 18 3.78 28.29 -1.56
N ASN A 19 4.47 27.64 -0.63
CA ASN A 19 5.82 28.03 -0.23
C ASN A 19 6.87 27.78 -1.34
N SER A 20 6.61 26.86 -2.26
CA SER A 20 7.49 26.55 -3.39
C SER A 20 7.24 27.41 -4.64
N TYR A 21 6.23 28.29 -4.64
CA TYR A 21 5.91 29.11 -5.81
C TYR A 21 7.05 30.08 -6.20
N SER A 22 7.71 30.69 -5.21
CA SER A 22 8.92 31.51 -5.41
C SER A 22 9.59 31.83 -4.06
N ASP A 23 10.87 32.22 -4.09
CA ASP A 23 11.67 32.53 -2.89
C ASP A 23 11.06 33.61 -1.97
N ASN A 24 10.23 34.50 -2.53
CA ASN A 24 9.56 35.57 -1.79
C ASN A 24 8.07 35.30 -1.55
N THR A 25 7.64 34.04 -1.62
CA THR A 25 6.26 33.63 -1.37
C THR A 25 6.19 32.68 -0.19
N ASN A 26 5.31 33.00 0.78
CA ASN A 26 5.08 32.13 1.92
C ASN A 26 3.63 32.18 2.39
N PHE A 27 3.14 31.03 2.85
CA PHE A 27 1.90 30.94 3.59
C PHE A 27 2.02 31.73 4.91
N VAL A 28 0.99 32.51 5.24
CA VAL A 28 0.96 33.34 6.45
C VAL A 28 0.00 32.75 7.47
N LYS A 29 -1.27 32.57 7.09
CA LYS A 29 -2.31 32.06 7.99
C LYS A 29 -3.55 31.60 7.24
N GLU A 30 -4.39 30.87 7.95
CA GLU A 30 -5.74 30.50 7.55
C GLU A 30 -6.78 31.43 8.21
N GLU A 31 -7.78 31.88 7.45
CA GLU A 31 -8.94 32.64 7.92
C GLU A 31 -10.25 31.95 7.56
N GLY A 32 -11.09 31.70 8.56
CA GLY A 32 -12.43 31.09 8.43
C GLY A 32 -12.68 30.07 9.54
N SER A 33 -13.92 29.94 9.99
CA SER A 33 -14.32 28.97 11.03
C SER A 33 -14.99 27.72 10.48
N ALA A 34 -15.26 27.67 9.17
CA ALA A 34 -15.91 26.54 8.51
C ALA A 34 -14.87 25.47 8.13
N LYS A 35 -15.13 24.20 8.50
CA LYS A 35 -14.22 23.07 8.22
C LYS A 35 -13.97 22.84 6.72
N ASP A 36 -14.97 23.13 5.89
CA ASP A 36 -15.03 22.84 4.46
C ASP A 36 -14.64 24.06 3.58
N ARG A 37 -14.50 25.24 4.18
CA ARG A 37 -14.14 26.46 3.46
C ARG A 37 -13.16 27.32 4.26
N LYS A 38 -11.98 27.49 3.70
CA LYS A 38 -10.87 28.22 4.31
C LYS A 38 -10.38 29.30 3.37
N ASN A 39 -9.88 30.42 3.89
CA ASN A 39 -9.15 31.39 3.09
C ASN A 39 -7.69 31.38 3.51
N TYR A 40 -6.80 31.14 2.57
CA TYR A 40 -5.37 31.16 2.81
C TYR A 40 -4.85 32.55 2.51
N ILE A 41 -4.16 33.12 3.49
CA ILE A 41 -3.46 34.40 3.39
C ILE A 41 -2.00 34.09 3.10
N ILE A 42 -1.50 34.68 2.02
CA ILE A 42 -0.19 34.41 1.44
C ILE A 42 0.51 35.75 1.29
N ASN A 43 1.78 35.82 1.67
CA ASN A 43 2.64 36.93 1.29
C ASN A 43 3.37 36.52 0.02
N SER A 44 3.31 37.34 -1.03
CA SER A 44 4.10 37.14 -2.25
C SER A 44 4.66 38.50 -2.67
N GLU A 45 5.98 38.63 -2.67
CA GLU A 45 6.69 39.87 -3.00
C GLU A 45 6.23 41.08 -2.15
N GLY A 46 5.95 40.85 -0.86
CA GLY A 46 5.47 41.89 0.06
C GLY A 46 4.00 42.28 -0.12
N LYS A 47 3.26 41.60 -1.00
CA LYS A 47 1.83 41.82 -1.22
C LYS A 47 1.02 40.70 -0.57
N GLU A 48 -0.06 41.09 0.10
CA GLU A 48 -1.03 40.14 0.63
C GLU A 48 -1.91 39.57 -0.50
N VAL A 49 -1.87 38.26 -0.67
CA VAL A 49 -2.68 37.49 -1.62
C VAL A 49 -3.63 36.60 -0.83
N LYS A 50 -4.88 36.50 -1.30
CA LYS A 50 -5.90 35.67 -0.65
C LYS A 50 -6.43 34.64 -1.64
N ILE A 51 -6.42 33.37 -1.25
CA ILE A 51 -6.98 32.27 -2.05
C ILE A 51 -8.01 31.52 -1.21
N GLY A 52 -9.23 31.38 -1.72
CA GLY A 52 -10.29 30.62 -1.08
C GLY A 52 -10.14 29.15 -1.44
N ILE A 53 -10.09 28.26 -0.44
CA ILE A 53 -9.99 26.82 -0.63
C ILE A 53 -11.26 26.17 -0.10
N PHE A 54 -11.93 25.42 -0.96
CA PHE A 54 -13.15 24.69 -0.64
C PHE A 54 -12.85 23.20 -0.70
N PHE A 55 -12.92 22.54 0.45
CA PHE A 55 -12.69 21.12 0.62
C PHE A 55 -14.02 20.38 0.55
N LYS A 56 -14.27 19.64 -0.54
CA LYS A 56 -15.47 18.82 -0.65
C LYS A 56 -15.28 17.45 0.00
N SER A 57 -16.41 16.81 0.30
CA SER A 57 -16.53 15.49 0.94
C SER A 57 -16.06 14.29 0.09
N CYS A 58 -15.76 14.49 -1.20
CA CYS A 58 -15.34 13.43 -2.11
C CYS A 58 -13.91 13.64 -2.65
N GLY A 59 -12.99 14.16 -1.83
CA GLY A 59 -11.59 14.44 -2.20
C GLY A 59 -11.38 15.68 -3.08
N GLU A 60 -12.40 16.13 -3.81
CA GLU A 60 -12.35 17.31 -4.67
C GLU A 60 -12.09 18.62 -3.89
N THR A 61 -11.19 19.44 -4.41
CA THR A 61 -10.79 20.74 -3.88
C THR A 61 -11.09 21.81 -4.92
N THR A 62 -11.65 22.94 -4.51
CA THR A 62 -11.83 24.10 -5.39
C THR A 62 -10.99 25.25 -4.90
N LEU A 63 -10.20 25.85 -5.80
CA LEU A 63 -9.42 27.04 -5.53
C LEU A 63 -10.16 28.25 -6.09
N ASN A 64 -10.27 29.31 -5.30
CA ASN A 64 -10.83 30.58 -5.70
C ASN A 64 -9.78 31.70 -5.52
N PRO A 65 -8.97 31.95 -6.57
CA PRO A 65 -7.95 33.00 -6.53
C PRO A 65 -8.51 34.42 -6.73
N LYS A 66 -9.79 34.55 -7.09
CA LYS A 66 -10.42 35.84 -7.42
C LYS A 66 -11.00 36.53 -6.18
N ILE A 67 -10.26 36.49 -5.08
CA ILE A 67 -10.62 37.16 -3.82
C ILE A 67 -9.48 38.08 -3.36
N GLY A 68 -9.82 39.18 -2.70
CA GLY A 68 -8.83 40.20 -2.32
C GLY A 68 -8.36 41.07 -3.49
N LYS A 69 -7.28 41.84 -3.25
CA LYS A 69 -6.78 42.88 -4.17
C LYS A 69 -5.82 42.34 -5.25
N ASN A 70 -5.00 41.35 -4.92
CA ASN A 70 -3.92 40.85 -5.79
C ASN A 70 -4.33 39.58 -6.56
N GLN A 71 -5.40 39.67 -7.35
CA GLN A 71 -6.05 38.51 -7.98
C GLN A 71 -5.20 37.83 -9.08
N GLU A 72 -4.37 38.59 -9.77
CA GLU A 72 -3.48 38.06 -10.81
C GLU A 72 -2.39 37.16 -10.19
N ILE A 73 -1.72 37.65 -9.14
CA ILE A 73 -0.75 36.86 -8.36
C ILE A 73 -1.44 35.63 -7.74
N GLY A 74 -2.64 35.82 -7.17
CA GLY A 74 -3.44 34.71 -6.65
C GLY A 74 -3.78 33.66 -7.70
N THR A 75 -4.02 34.08 -8.94
CA THR A 75 -4.31 33.16 -10.05
C THR A 75 -3.08 32.35 -10.44
N ASN A 76 -1.91 32.98 -10.49
CA ASN A 76 -0.65 32.28 -10.79
C ASN A 76 -0.28 31.27 -9.68
N ILE A 77 -0.43 31.66 -8.41
CA ILE A 77 -0.22 30.75 -7.29
C ILE A 77 -1.23 29.59 -7.34
N ALA A 78 -2.51 29.84 -7.64
CA ALA A 78 -3.51 28.77 -7.76
C ALA A 78 -3.21 27.81 -8.92
N THR A 79 -2.66 28.29 -10.03
CA THR A 79 -2.18 27.45 -11.14
C THR A 79 -1.02 26.58 -10.69
N HIS A 80 -0.05 27.14 -9.97
CA HIS A 80 1.06 26.37 -9.41
C HIS A 80 0.59 25.29 -8.42
N ILE A 81 -0.31 25.64 -7.48
CA ILE A 81 -0.91 24.66 -6.55
C ILE A 81 -1.60 23.53 -7.32
N LYS A 82 -2.36 23.88 -8.37
CA LYS A 82 -3.07 22.89 -9.19
C LYS A 82 -2.13 21.89 -9.83
N GLU A 83 -0.97 22.31 -10.33
CA GLU A 83 -0.01 21.42 -10.98
C GLU A 83 0.88 20.68 -9.95
N TYR A 84 1.35 21.38 -8.91
CA TYR A 84 2.22 20.81 -7.87
C TYR A 84 1.50 19.76 -7.03
N ALA A 85 0.28 20.06 -6.58
CA ALA A 85 -0.48 19.18 -5.70
C ALA A 85 -1.41 18.23 -6.49
N LYS A 86 -1.28 18.13 -7.82
CA LYS A 86 -2.19 17.33 -8.65
C LYS A 86 -2.17 15.86 -8.24
N MET A 87 -3.35 15.26 -8.00
CA MET A 87 -3.47 13.81 -7.89
C MET A 87 -3.48 13.16 -9.27
N SER A 88 -2.97 11.93 -9.36
CA SER A 88 -2.98 11.15 -10.59
C SER A 88 -4.40 11.04 -11.17
N GLU A 89 -4.54 10.91 -12.49
CA GLU A 89 -5.85 10.78 -13.14
C GLU A 89 -6.61 9.53 -12.67
N PHE A 90 -5.88 8.53 -12.18
CA PHE A 90 -6.42 7.31 -11.60
C PHE A 90 -7.23 7.58 -10.31
N SER A 91 -6.71 8.43 -9.42
CA SER A 91 -7.36 8.83 -8.15
C SER A 91 -8.70 9.58 -8.32
N GLN A 92 -9.04 9.96 -9.56
CA GLN A 92 -10.21 10.79 -9.86
C GLN A 92 -11.45 9.97 -10.21
N LYS A 93 -11.31 8.67 -10.54
CA LYS A 93 -12.42 7.79 -10.92
C LYS A 93 -12.91 7.00 -9.72
N ASN A 94 -14.24 6.83 -9.60
CA ASN A 94 -14.78 5.87 -8.64
C ASN A 94 -14.42 4.45 -9.10
N ILE A 95 -13.91 3.66 -8.17
CA ILE A 95 -13.68 2.24 -8.32
C ILE A 95 -14.82 1.47 -7.67
N THR A 96 -15.16 0.33 -8.28
CA THR A 96 -16.16 -0.59 -7.76
C THR A 96 -15.70 -2.01 -8.01
N PHE A 97 -15.76 -2.88 -7.00
CA PHE A 97 -15.50 -4.30 -7.19
C PHE A 97 -16.29 -5.14 -6.18
N SER A 98 -16.52 -6.41 -6.52
CA SER A 98 -17.16 -7.38 -5.63
C SER A 98 -16.23 -8.55 -5.38
N ASN A 99 -16.25 -9.09 -4.18
CA ASN A 99 -15.57 -10.35 -3.86
C ASN A 99 -16.46 -11.25 -3.00
N LYS A 100 -16.63 -12.51 -3.42
CA LYS A 100 -17.44 -13.53 -2.73
C LYS A 100 -16.64 -14.42 -1.78
N ASN A 101 -15.32 -14.39 -1.89
CA ASN A 101 -14.40 -15.27 -1.17
C ASN A 101 -13.89 -14.66 0.15
N ILE A 102 -14.28 -13.42 0.46
CA ILE A 102 -14.05 -12.83 1.78
C ILE A 102 -14.93 -13.57 2.81
N ILE A 103 -14.34 -14.50 3.54
CA ILE A 103 -15.00 -15.21 4.64
C ILE A 103 -15.34 -14.24 5.78
N ASP A 104 -16.28 -14.63 6.64
CA ASP A 104 -16.77 -13.74 7.72
C ASP A 104 -15.64 -13.30 8.66
N GLU A 105 -14.76 -14.20 9.05
CA GLU A 105 -13.59 -13.90 9.91
C GLU A 105 -12.69 -12.82 9.31
N ASN A 106 -12.37 -12.93 8.01
CA ASN A 106 -11.55 -11.94 7.30
C ASN A 106 -12.29 -10.60 7.14
N PHE A 107 -13.62 -10.63 6.98
CA PHE A 107 -14.42 -9.41 6.90
C PHE A 107 -14.49 -8.70 8.25
N ASP A 108 -14.60 -9.44 9.35
CA ASP A 108 -14.60 -8.90 10.71
C ASP A 108 -13.24 -8.26 11.02
N LEU A 109 -12.13 -8.91 10.68
CA LEU A 109 -10.78 -8.35 10.78
C LEU A 109 -10.62 -7.04 9.98
N LEU A 110 -11.13 -7.01 8.75
CA LEU A 110 -11.14 -5.79 7.93
C LEU A 110 -11.92 -4.67 8.61
N LEU A 111 -13.11 -4.95 9.14
CA LEU A 111 -13.91 -3.94 9.81
C LEU A 111 -13.29 -3.46 11.13
N GLU A 112 -12.66 -4.33 11.90
CA GLU A 112 -11.95 -3.96 13.12
C GLU A 112 -10.79 -3.03 12.80
N PHE A 113 -9.93 -3.39 11.85
CA PHE A 113 -8.84 -2.55 11.38
C PHE A 113 -9.33 -1.17 10.90
N LEU A 114 -10.40 -1.13 10.09
CA LEU A 114 -10.94 0.14 9.61
C LEU A 114 -11.53 1.01 10.73
N LYS A 115 -12.06 0.42 11.81
CA LYS A 115 -12.57 1.17 12.97
C LYS A 115 -11.45 1.73 13.84
N GLU A 116 -10.28 1.09 13.85
CA GLU A 116 -9.10 1.60 14.56
C GLU A 116 -8.50 2.82 13.85
N GLN A 117 -8.50 2.80 12.52
CA GLN A 117 -7.83 3.83 11.70
C GLN A 117 -8.77 4.94 11.20
N PHE A 118 -10.08 4.67 11.10
CA PHE A 118 -11.03 5.57 10.43
C PHE A 118 -12.36 5.72 11.17
N THR A 119 -13.10 6.77 10.80
CA THR A 119 -14.48 6.95 11.27
C THR A 119 -15.43 6.09 10.45
N VAL A 120 -15.87 4.98 11.03
CA VAL A 120 -16.90 4.10 10.44
C VAL A 120 -18.28 4.50 10.98
N LYS A 121 -19.20 4.86 10.10
CA LYS A 121 -20.59 5.16 10.48
C LYS A 121 -21.34 3.89 10.87
N GLU A 122 -22.40 4.07 11.65
CA GLU A 122 -23.36 2.99 11.94
C GLU A 122 -23.84 2.32 10.64
N PRO A 123 -23.90 0.98 10.59
CA PRO A 123 -24.22 0.26 9.37
C PRO A 123 -25.66 0.52 8.94
N LEU A 124 -25.83 0.88 7.67
CA LEU A 124 -27.14 1.10 7.05
C LEU A 124 -27.68 -0.22 6.49
N ASP A 125 -28.97 -0.46 6.68
CA ASP A 125 -29.65 -1.61 6.06
C ASP A 125 -29.82 -1.41 4.55
N VAL A 126 -29.47 -2.42 3.77
CA VAL A 126 -29.60 -2.41 2.31
C VAL A 126 -30.87 -3.15 1.90
N ASN A 127 -32.02 -2.62 2.29
CA ASN A 127 -33.36 -3.19 2.01
C ASN A 127 -33.47 -4.68 2.38
N GLY A 128 -32.96 -5.06 3.54
CA GLY A 128 -32.92 -6.43 4.05
C GLY A 128 -31.97 -7.38 3.31
N LYS A 129 -31.15 -6.89 2.37
CA LYS A 129 -30.21 -7.71 1.58
C LYS A 129 -28.79 -7.71 2.12
N GLY A 130 -28.47 -6.87 3.09
CA GLY A 130 -27.12 -6.72 3.64
C GLY A 130 -26.97 -5.45 4.47
N LYS A 131 -25.73 -5.17 4.86
CA LYS A 131 -25.33 -3.99 5.63
C LYS A 131 -24.30 -3.17 4.86
N GLN A 132 -24.50 -1.86 4.80
CA GLN A 132 -23.57 -0.90 4.22
C GLN A 132 -22.82 -0.16 5.33
N TYR A 133 -21.50 -0.17 5.23
CA TYR A 133 -20.56 0.54 6.07
C TYR A 133 -19.98 1.71 5.27
N ILE A 134 -20.10 2.92 5.82
CA ILE A 134 -19.51 4.13 5.22
C ILE A 134 -18.31 4.52 6.08
N ILE A 135 -17.12 4.38 5.51
CA ILE A 135 -15.84 4.72 6.13
C ILE A 135 -15.44 6.12 5.68
N ASN A 136 -15.02 6.97 6.60
CA ASN A 136 -14.47 8.28 6.29
C ASN A 136 -13.17 8.51 7.05
N ASN A 137 -12.25 9.26 6.45
CA ASN A 137 -11.11 9.77 7.20
C ASN A 137 -11.57 10.80 8.25
N GLU A 138 -10.71 11.12 9.21
CA GLU A 138 -11.04 12.00 10.34
C GLU A 138 -11.60 13.37 9.91
N LEU A 139 -11.15 13.85 8.75
CA LEU A 139 -11.56 15.13 8.20
C LEU A 139 -12.88 15.07 7.41
N GLY A 140 -13.42 13.87 7.13
CA GLY A 140 -14.64 13.66 6.33
C GLY A 140 -14.48 13.97 4.84
N GLN A 141 -13.24 13.89 4.35
CA GLN A 141 -12.81 14.36 3.04
C GLN A 141 -12.58 13.22 2.05
N ASP A 142 -12.22 12.04 2.56
CA ASP A 142 -12.19 10.77 1.86
C ASP A 142 -13.34 9.89 2.40
N SER A 143 -14.02 9.19 1.51
CA SER A 143 -15.16 8.34 1.85
C SER A 143 -15.18 7.09 0.98
N PHE A 144 -15.31 5.94 1.64
CA PHE A 144 -15.37 4.64 1.00
C PHE A 144 -16.55 3.83 1.55
N SER A 145 -17.26 3.15 0.67
CA SER A 145 -18.45 2.35 1.00
C SER A 145 -18.14 0.86 0.84
N ILE A 146 -18.46 0.09 1.87
CA ILE A 146 -18.38 -1.37 1.85
C ILE A 146 -19.77 -1.94 2.14
N ILE A 147 -20.29 -2.78 1.27
CA ILE A 147 -21.58 -3.46 1.45
C ILE A 147 -21.34 -4.95 1.63
N ARG A 148 -21.71 -5.48 2.80
CA ARG A 148 -21.73 -6.93 3.05
C ARG A 148 -23.14 -7.45 2.82
N TYR A 149 -23.33 -8.19 1.74
CA TYR A 149 -24.60 -8.82 1.42
C TYR A 149 -24.82 -10.10 2.24
N ASN A 150 -26.08 -10.46 2.48
CA ASN A 150 -26.46 -11.67 3.21
C ASN A 150 -25.99 -12.95 2.51
N ASN A 151 -25.81 -12.90 1.19
CA ASN A 151 -25.23 -13.99 0.40
C ASN A 151 -23.69 -14.08 0.48
N LYS A 152 -23.08 -13.36 1.44
CA LYS A 152 -21.63 -13.30 1.69
C LYS A 152 -20.79 -12.61 0.61
N ASN A 153 -21.41 -12.02 -0.42
CA ASN A 153 -20.69 -11.13 -1.31
C ASN A 153 -20.36 -9.82 -0.59
N THR A 154 -19.13 -9.33 -0.72
CA THR A 154 -18.74 -7.99 -0.28
C THR A 154 -18.52 -7.11 -1.50
N PHE A 155 -19.20 -5.97 -1.54
CA PHE A 155 -19.04 -4.95 -2.57
C PHE A 155 -18.35 -3.72 -2.03
N PHE A 156 -17.39 -3.23 -2.78
CA PHE A 156 -16.53 -2.09 -2.44
C PHE A 156 -16.77 -0.98 -3.45
N GLN A 157 -16.93 0.24 -2.98
CA GLN A 157 -17.16 1.41 -3.82
C GLN A 157 -16.58 2.67 -3.19
N GLY A 158 -15.77 3.41 -3.94
CA GLY A 158 -15.26 4.69 -3.51
C GLY A 158 -14.23 5.23 -4.49
N LYS A 159 -13.51 6.27 -4.10
CA LYS A 159 -12.35 6.74 -4.87
C LYS A 159 -11.10 6.01 -4.38
N PRO A 160 -10.12 5.72 -5.26
CA PRO A 160 -8.86 5.10 -4.86
C PRO A 160 -7.93 6.15 -4.23
N LEU A 161 -8.32 6.58 -3.03
CA LEU A 161 -7.64 7.51 -2.14
C LEU A 161 -7.13 6.74 -0.91
N GLY A 162 -6.69 7.45 0.15
CA GLY A 162 -6.06 6.85 1.33
C GLY A 162 -6.84 5.69 1.96
N ILE A 163 -8.16 5.80 2.12
CA ILE A 163 -8.97 4.71 2.69
C ILE A 163 -8.91 3.46 1.81
N PHE A 164 -8.94 3.62 0.49
CA PHE A 164 -8.84 2.48 -0.42
C PHE A 164 -7.46 1.83 -0.34
N LEU A 165 -6.38 2.59 -0.17
CA LEU A 165 -5.04 2.01 -0.07
C LEU A 165 -4.89 1.12 1.16
N GLU A 166 -5.43 1.54 2.29
CA GLU A 166 -5.47 0.74 3.51
C GLU A 166 -6.33 -0.52 3.34
N ILE A 167 -7.52 -0.39 2.73
CA ILE A 167 -8.37 -1.54 2.40
C ILE A 167 -7.61 -2.51 1.48
N TYR A 168 -7.01 -1.99 0.41
CA TYR A 168 -6.30 -2.77 -0.60
C TYR A 168 -5.13 -3.53 0.01
N SER A 169 -4.32 -2.85 0.83
CA SER A 169 -3.22 -3.45 1.60
C SER A 169 -3.71 -4.69 2.36
N LEU A 170 -4.76 -4.53 3.18
CA LEU A 170 -5.29 -5.64 3.95
C LEU A 170 -5.91 -6.74 3.07
N LEU A 171 -6.60 -6.38 1.98
CA LEU A 171 -7.13 -7.38 1.04
C LEU A 171 -6.01 -8.24 0.44
N THR A 172 -4.84 -7.67 0.13
CA THR A 172 -3.68 -8.45 -0.36
C THR A 172 -3.16 -9.48 0.62
N GLU A 173 -3.42 -9.30 1.92
CA GLU A 173 -3.08 -10.27 2.96
C GLU A 173 -4.17 -11.35 3.14
N LEU A 174 -5.45 -10.94 3.04
CA LEU A 174 -6.61 -11.75 3.36
C LEU A 174 -7.12 -12.59 2.19
N LEU A 175 -6.83 -12.21 0.95
CA LEU A 175 -7.34 -12.87 -0.26
C LEU A 175 -6.28 -13.74 -0.95
N ASN A 176 -6.74 -14.70 -1.75
CA ASN A 176 -5.87 -15.46 -2.63
C ASN A 176 -5.50 -14.63 -3.89
N LEU A 177 -4.50 -15.12 -4.65
CA LEU A 177 -4.06 -14.49 -5.90
C LEU A 177 -5.19 -14.24 -6.90
N GLU A 178 -6.08 -15.23 -7.08
CA GLU A 178 -7.14 -15.16 -8.10
C GLU A 178 -8.10 -14.00 -7.82
N ASP A 179 -8.41 -13.81 -6.54
CA ASP A 179 -9.23 -12.72 -6.02
C ASP A 179 -8.53 -11.36 -6.14
N ILE A 180 -7.22 -11.30 -5.85
CA ILE A 180 -6.43 -10.07 -6.00
C ILE A 180 -6.32 -9.65 -7.47
N ILE A 181 -6.18 -10.61 -8.39
CA ILE A 181 -6.21 -10.31 -9.83
C ILE A 181 -7.55 -9.70 -10.22
N ILE A 182 -8.68 -10.27 -9.76
CA ILE A 182 -10.01 -9.72 -10.04
C ILE A 182 -10.16 -8.29 -9.48
N VAL A 183 -9.70 -8.06 -8.25
CA VAL A 183 -9.68 -6.70 -7.67
C VAL A 183 -8.87 -5.77 -8.57
N ASN A 184 -7.70 -6.20 -9.05
CA ASN A 184 -6.85 -5.38 -9.90
C ASN A 184 -7.42 -5.14 -11.30
N GLU A 185 -8.05 -6.14 -11.92
CA GLU A 185 -8.75 -6.01 -13.20
C GLU A 185 -9.89 -4.98 -13.08
N GLU A 186 -10.69 -5.04 -12.02
CA GLU A 186 -11.81 -4.11 -11.79
C GLU A 186 -11.36 -2.70 -11.38
N VAL A 187 -10.32 -2.61 -10.54
CA VAL A 187 -9.79 -1.35 -10.00
C VAL A 187 -8.95 -0.62 -11.05
N TYR A 188 -8.05 -1.32 -11.72
CA TYR A 188 -7.05 -0.72 -12.62
C TYR A 188 -7.35 -0.91 -14.10
N LYS A 189 -8.33 -1.74 -14.48
CA LYS A 189 -8.62 -2.08 -15.89
C LYS A 189 -7.39 -2.56 -16.66
N ILE A 190 -6.43 -3.13 -15.94
CA ILE A 190 -5.24 -3.75 -16.53
C ILE A 190 -5.67 -5.18 -16.89
N GLU A 191 -5.64 -5.52 -18.18
CA GLU A 191 -5.72 -6.92 -18.60
C GLU A 191 -4.42 -7.60 -18.16
N ILE A 192 -4.45 -8.28 -17.01
CA ILE A 192 -3.33 -9.09 -16.53
C ILE A 192 -3.51 -10.49 -17.11
N ASP A 193 -2.73 -10.82 -18.14
CA ASP A 193 -2.70 -12.19 -18.67
C ASP A 193 -2.09 -13.14 -17.62
N LYS A 194 -2.94 -14.00 -17.06
CA LYS A 194 -2.58 -15.00 -16.04
C LYS A 194 -1.52 -16.00 -16.54
N ASN A 195 -1.49 -16.31 -17.83
CA ASN A 195 -0.50 -17.23 -18.40
C ASN A 195 0.88 -16.57 -18.44
N ASN A 196 0.93 -15.28 -18.79
CA ASN A 196 2.16 -14.50 -18.82
C ASN A 196 2.82 -14.40 -17.43
N VAL A 197 2.05 -14.19 -16.35
CA VAL A 197 2.62 -14.14 -14.98
C VAL A 197 3.20 -15.49 -14.53
N LYS A 198 2.58 -16.60 -14.93
CA LYS A 198 3.11 -17.96 -14.66
C LYS A 198 4.43 -18.22 -15.39
N GLU A 199 4.47 -17.89 -16.68
CA GLU A 199 5.67 -18.01 -17.52
C GLU A 199 6.81 -17.10 -17.03
N GLU A 200 6.48 -15.89 -16.58
CA GLU A 200 7.47 -14.99 -15.99
C GLU A 200 8.05 -15.55 -14.69
N LEU A 201 7.21 -16.10 -13.80
CA LEU A 201 7.70 -16.74 -12.59
C LEU A 201 8.64 -17.92 -12.91
N SER A 202 8.30 -18.74 -13.90
CA SER A 202 9.18 -19.86 -14.31
C SER A 202 10.49 -19.38 -14.94
N CYS A 203 10.49 -18.22 -15.61
CA CYS A 203 11.70 -17.57 -16.10
C CYS A 203 12.60 -17.04 -14.97
N PHE A 204 12.00 -16.55 -13.87
CA PHE A 204 12.76 -16.14 -12.68
C PHE A 204 13.30 -17.34 -11.88
N LEU A 205 12.59 -18.47 -11.90
CA LEU A 205 12.87 -19.64 -11.07
C LEU A 205 13.16 -20.92 -11.90
N PRO A 206 14.08 -20.90 -12.89
CA PRO A 206 14.19 -21.99 -13.87
C PRO A 206 14.53 -23.35 -13.26
N ARG A 207 15.19 -23.40 -12.10
CA ARG A 207 15.47 -24.65 -11.38
C ARG A 207 14.58 -24.84 -10.15
N SER A 208 14.26 -23.77 -9.44
CA SER A 208 13.51 -23.86 -8.18
C SER A 208 11.99 -23.89 -8.35
N TYR A 209 11.46 -23.66 -9.56
CA TYR A 209 10.01 -23.62 -9.80
C TYR A 209 9.29 -24.90 -9.36
N ASP A 210 9.81 -26.08 -9.68
CA ASP A 210 9.16 -27.35 -9.32
C ASP A 210 9.36 -27.74 -7.85
N TYR A 211 10.36 -27.14 -7.19
CA TYR A 211 10.63 -27.35 -5.77
C TYR A 211 9.64 -26.61 -4.87
N ILE A 212 9.27 -25.38 -5.25
CA ILE A 212 8.30 -24.61 -4.49
C ILE A 212 6.87 -25.14 -4.72
N ASP A 213 6.07 -25.21 -3.66
CA ASP A 213 4.69 -25.68 -3.75
C ASP A 213 3.76 -24.67 -4.44
N ASP A 214 2.57 -25.13 -4.82
CA ASP A 214 1.58 -24.31 -5.52
C ASP A 214 1.11 -23.11 -4.69
N THR A 215 1.15 -23.19 -3.36
CA THR A 215 0.80 -22.07 -2.49
C THR A 215 1.87 -20.98 -2.59
N ASN A 216 3.14 -21.38 -2.55
CA ASN A 216 4.26 -20.45 -2.72
C ASN A 216 4.28 -19.82 -4.12
N LYS A 217 4.03 -20.61 -5.17
CA LYS A 217 3.88 -20.11 -6.54
C LYS A 217 2.80 -19.03 -6.63
N LYS A 218 1.62 -19.27 -6.04
CA LYS A 218 0.53 -18.28 -6.02
C LYS A 218 0.94 -16.99 -5.30
N ILE A 219 1.60 -17.10 -4.14
CA ILE A 219 2.09 -15.94 -3.38
C ILE A 219 3.07 -15.11 -4.23
N LEU A 220 4.08 -15.75 -4.84
CA LEU A 220 5.08 -15.06 -5.67
C LEU A 220 4.47 -14.46 -6.95
N GLN A 221 3.53 -15.15 -7.59
CA GLN A 221 2.76 -14.62 -8.71
C GLN A 221 1.98 -13.36 -8.34
N THR A 222 1.48 -13.23 -7.09
CA THR A 222 0.82 -12.00 -6.63
C THR A 222 1.81 -10.85 -6.65
N SER A 223 3.03 -11.04 -6.16
CA SER A 223 4.05 -9.99 -6.17
C SER A 223 4.43 -9.56 -7.60
N LEU A 224 4.58 -10.50 -8.54
CA LEU A 224 4.83 -10.19 -9.96
C LEU A 224 3.66 -9.47 -10.62
N THR A 225 2.43 -9.82 -10.22
CA THR A 225 1.23 -9.13 -10.69
C THR A 225 1.22 -7.68 -10.20
N LEU A 226 1.47 -7.45 -8.91
CA LEU A 226 1.56 -6.10 -8.33
C LEU A 226 2.66 -5.26 -8.99
N LYS A 227 3.83 -5.85 -9.24
CA LYS A 227 4.95 -5.22 -9.97
C LYS A 227 4.53 -4.61 -11.32
N LYS A 228 3.58 -5.23 -12.02
CA LYS A 228 3.06 -4.77 -13.33
C LYS A 228 2.05 -3.63 -13.24
N ILE A 229 1.53 -3.33 -12.05
CA ILE A 229 0.55 -2.26 -11.87
C ILE A 229 1.28 -0.92 -11.87
N ASP A 230 0.96 -0.07 -12.84
CA ASP A 230 1.46 1.29 -12.93
C ASP A 230 0.50 2.27 -12.24
N ILE A 231 0.67 2.42 -10.92
CA ILE A 231 -0.08 3.36 -10.07
C ILE A 231 0.90 4.21 -9.26
N ASP A 232 0.61 5.52 -9.14
CA ASP A 232 1.25 6.42 -8.19
C ASP A 232 0.66 6.24 -6.78
N LEU A 233 1.40 5.59 -5.88
CA LEU A 233 1.07 5.39 -4.47
C LEU A 233 2.03 6.14 -3.55
N PRO A 234 1.54 6.67 -2.42
CA PRO A 234 2.42 7.18 -1.36
C PRO A 234 3.18 6.07 -0.64
N ASP A 235 2.68 4.83 -0.66
CA ASP A 235 3.35 3.67 -0.07
C ASP A 235 3.14 2.41 -0.94
N TYR A 236 4.25 1.83 -1.40
CA TYR A 236 4.34 0.60 -2.18
C TYR A 236 4.74 -0.61 -1.34
N THR A 237 4.80 -0.50 0.00
CA THR A 237 5.05 -1.63 0.91
C THR A 237 4.22 -2.89 0.58
N PRO A 238 2.91 -2.79 0.25
CA PRO A 238 2.10 -3.95 -0.14
C PRO A 238 2.62 -4.71 -1.36
N PHE A 239 3.32 -4.04 -2.28
CA PHE A 239 3.85 -4.67 -3.50
C PHE A 239 4.97 -5.65 -3.17
N ALA A 240 5.80 -5.33 -2.16
CA ALA A 240 6.91 -6.15 -1.73
C ALA A 240 6.51 -7.29 -0.77
N PHE A 241 5.34 -7.20 -0.11
CA PHE A 241 4.93 -8.13 0.94
C PHE A 241 4.88 -9.59 0.49
N ASN A 242 4.19 -9.83 -0.63
CA ASN A 242 4.02 -11.18 -1.14
C ASN A 242 5.35 -11.82 -1.57
N ALA A 243 6.32 -11.03 -2.05
CA ALA A 243 7.65 -11.54 -2.35
C ALA A 243 8.35 -12.03 -1.06
N LEU A 244 8.37 -11.20 -0.01
CA LEU A 244 8.98 -11.55 1.28
C LEU A 244 8.29 -12.74 1.97
N ARG A 245 6.97 -12.85 1.85
CA ARG A 245 6.19 -14.00 2.31
C ARG A 245 6.53 -15.28 1.53
N GLY A 246 6.78 -15.17 0.22
CA GLY A 246 7.23 -16.29 -0.59
C GLY A 246 8.63 -16.77 -0.19
N LEU A 247 9.54 -15.85 0.15
CA LEU A 247 10.86 -16.19 0.71
C LEU A 247 10.76 -16.89 2.06
N GLU A 248 9.86 -16.42 2.94
CA GLU A 248 9.58 -17.08 4.22
C GLU A 248 9.15 -18.54 4.02
N LEU A 249 8.19 -18.76 3.11
CA LEU A 249 7.66 -20.10 2.84
C LEU A 249 8.73 -21.01 2.21
N TYR A 250 9.56 -20.47 1.31
CA TYR A 250 10.73 -21.17 0.77
C TYR A 250 11.71 -21.59 1.88
N MET A 251 12.09 -20.69 2.79
CA MET A 251 12.99 -21.03 3.90
C MET A 251 12.40 -22.12 4.80
N LYS A 252 11.10 -22.03 5.13
CA LYS A 252 10.41 -23.06 5.92
C LYS A 252 10.42 -24.41 5.23
N ARG A 253 10.30 -24.44 3.90
CA ARG A 253 10.38 -25.68 3.12
C ARG A 253 11.77 -26.30 3.21
N VAL A 254 12.83 -25.51 3.00
CA VAL A 254 14.23 -25.99 3.10
C VAL A 254 14.53 -26.50 4.52
N LEU A 255 14.06 -25.80 5.56
CA LEU A 255 14.21 -26.24 6.95
C LEU A 255 13.51 -27.59 7.20
N LEU A 256 12.28 -27.74 6.72
CA LEU A 256 11.50 -28.96 6.88
C LEU A 256 12.17 -30.15 6.17
N ASP A 257 12.64 -29.96 4.93
CA ASP A 257 13.34 -31.01 4.17
C ASP A 257 14.63 -31.47 4.87
N ASN A 258 15.19 -30.63 5.76
CA ASN A 258 16.37 -30.92 6.58
C ASN A 258 16.04 -31.23 8.06
N GLY A 259 14.80 -31.61 8.36
CA GLY A 259 14.39 -32.10 9.69
C GLY A 259 14.23 -31.02 10.78
N VAL A 260 14.15 -29.75 10.38
CA VAL A 260 13.89 -28.62 11.30
C VAL A 260 12.44 -28.16 11.15
N GLU A 261 11.59 -28.54 12.11
CA GLU A 261 10.20 -28.09 12.14
C GLU A 261 10.08 -26.65 12.63
N THR A 262 9.25 -25.85 11.93
CA THR A 262 8.87 -24.51 12.37
C THR A 262 7.52 -24.56 13.09
N THR A 263 7.37 -23.88 14.22
CA THR A 263 6.07 -23.85 14.93
C THR A 263 5.00 -23.12 14.11
N ARG A 264 3.73 -23.51 14.27
CA ARG A 264 2.57 -22.91 13.56
C ARG A 264 2.42 -21.40 13.75
N LYS A 265 3.06 -20.81 14.77
CA LYS A 265 3.04 -19.35 15.02
C LYS A 265 4.06 -18.56 14.17
N GLY A 266 4.89 -19.23 13.35
CA GLY A 266 5.65 -18.57 12.29
C GLY A 266 6.88 -17.77 12.74
N ASN A 267 7.33 -17.94 13.98
CA ASN A 267 8.44 -17.16 14.52
C ASN A 267 9.77 -17.87 14.17
N PHE A 268 10.60 -17.26 13.32
CA PHE A 268 11.99 -17.70 13.12
C PHE A 268 12.86 -17.54 14.38
N LYS A 269 12.34 -16.97 15.47
CA LYS A 269 13.06 -16.65 16.72
C LYS A 269 13.70 -17.88 17.39
N ASP A 270 13.11 -19.06 17.25
CA ASP A 270 13.65 -20.29 17.84
C ASP A 270 14.68 -20.99 16.93
N ILE A 271 14.79 -20.54 15.67
CA ILE A 271 15.58 -21.17 14.61
C ILE A 271 16.78 -20.30 14.25
N PHE A 272 16.62 -18.98 14.29
CA PHE A 272 17.65 -18.00 13.97
C PHE A 272 17.87 -17.05 15.14
N THR A 273 19.13 -16.71 15.39
CA THR A 273 19.58 -15.72 16.36
C THR A 273 20.23 -14.55 15.63
N GLU A 274 19.91 -13.33 16.04
CA GLU A 274 20.58 -12.13 15.57
C GLU A 274 21.95 -12.00 16.25
N ILE A 275 23.01 -11.94 15.46
CA ILE A 275 24.39 -11.79 15.98
C ILE A 275 24.95 -10.38 15.78
N SER A 276 24.37 -9.61 14.87
CA SER A 276 24.58 -8.19 14.67
C SER A 276 23.40 -7.61 13.89
N ALA A 277 23.26 -6.29 13.83
CA ALA A 277 22.16 -5.62 13.13
C ALA A 277 21.91 -6.25 11.75
N SER A 278 20.69 -6.77 11.55
CA SER A 278 20.23 -7.37 10.29
C SER A 278 20.99 -8.64 9.85
N ARG A 279 21.78 -9.25 10.74
CA ARG A 279 22.53 -10.48 10.48
C ARG A 279 22.03 -11.60 11.39
N PHE A 280 21.36 -12.55 10.77
CA PHE A 280 20.75 -13.71 11.42
C PHE A 280 21.52 -14.97 11.07
N VAL A 281 21.76 -15.81 12.08
CA VAL A 281 22.36 -17.13 11.92
C VAL A 281 21.52 -18.20 12.60
N LEU A 282 21.54 -19.41 12.07
CA LEU A 282 20.86 -20.56 12.66
C LEU A 282 21.35 -20.81 14.09
N THR A 283 20.46 -21.26 14.95
CA THR A 283 20.82 -21.75 16.28
C THR A 283 21.62 -23.04 16.16
N GLN A 284 22.49 -23.31 17.14
CA GLN A 284 23.30 -24.53 17.16
C GLN A 284 22.46 -25.82 17.03
N ASN A 285 21.25 -25.82 17.58
CA ASN A 285 20.31 -26.94 17.46
C ASN A 285 19.86 -27.14 16.01
N ALA A 286 19.48 -26.07 15.31
CA ALA A 286 19.07 -26.14 13.91
C ALA A 286 20.25 -26.51 12.99
N GLU A 287 21.43 -25.93 13.20
CA GLU A 287 22.64 -26.26 12.44
C GLU A 287 23.03 -27.74 12.58
N SER A 288 22.93 -28.28 13.81
CA SER A 288 23.25 -29.69 14.08
C SER A 288 22.28 -30.65 13.40
N LYS A 289 21.01 -30.28 13.23
CA LYS A 289 20.00 -31.08 12.53
C LYS A 289 20.22 -31.08 11.02
N ILE A 290 20.50 -29.92 10.45
CA ILE A 290 20.74 -29.76 9.01
C ILE A 290 22.04 -30.48 8.60
N ALA A 291 23.06 -30.44 9.46
CA ALA A 291 24.36 -31.10 9.27
C ALA A 291 25.03 -30.80 7.91
N ASN A 292 24.71 -29.65 7.30
CA ASN A 292 25.27 -29.19 6.04
C ASN A 292 25.56 -27.68 6.11
N THR A 293 26.83 -27.32 6.22
CA THR A 293 27.28 -25.93 6.38
C THR A 293 26.85 -25.03 5.23
N ASN A 294 26.78 -25.56 4.00
CA ASN A 294 26.37 -24.77 2.86
C ASN A 294 24.89 -24.40 2.95
N ILE A 295 24.02 -25.37 3.27
CA ILE A 295 22.58 -25.13 3.52
C ILE A 295 22.39 -24.12 4.64
N CYS A 296 23.12 -24.28 5.75
CA CYS A 296 23.08 -23.33 6.86
C CYS A 296 23.42 -21.90 6.42
N ASN A 297 24.49 -21.73 5.64
CA ASN A 297 24.92 -20.42 5.16
C ASN A 297 23.86 -19.76 4.25
N LYS A 298 23.20 -20.53 3.38
CA LYS A 298 22.14 -20.01 2.50
C LYS A 298 20.87 -19.66 3.26
N LEU A 299 20.50 -20.44 4.27
CA LEU A 299 19.40 -20.10 5.18
C LEU A 299 19.69 -18.82 5.97
N ASN A 300 20.93 -18.65 6.46
CA ASN A 300 21.35 -17.44 7.17
C ASN A 300 21.26 -16.20 6.27
N GLU A 301 21.66 -16.34 5.00
CA GLU A 301 21.55 -15.28 3.99
C GLU A 301 20.09 -14.89 3.74
N CYS A 302 19.23 -15.88 3.46
CA CYS A 302 17.79 -15.64 3.25
C CYS A 302 17.13 -14.99 4.47
N CYS A 303 17.43 -15.47 5.68
CA CYS A 303 16.85 -14.94 6.90
C CYS A 303 17.32 -13.49 7.17
N SER A 304 18.59 -13.20 6.94
CA SER A 304 19.15 -11.85 7.09
C SER A 304 18.46 -10.87 6.13
N TYR A 305 18.31 -11.25 4.86
CA TYR A 305 17.60 -10.44 3.87
C TYR A 305 16.12 -10.24 4.24
N TYR A 306 15.43 -11.33 4.61
CA TYR A 306 14.03 -11.31 5.04
C TYR A 306 13.81 -10.38 6.24
N SER A 307 14.61 -10.52 7.29
CA SER A 307 14.48 -9.74 8.52
C SER A 307 14.80 -8.25 8.32
N THR A 308 15.72 -7.92 7.40
CA THR A 308 16.06 -6.53 7.05
C THR A 308 14.86 -5.77 6.49
N HIS A 309 14.03 -6.44 5.69
CA HIS A 309 12.88 -5.79 5.05
C HIS A 309 11.61 -5.97 5.88
N ARG A 310 11.38 -7.15 6.45
CA ARG A 310 10.09 -7.44 7.09
C ARG A 310 9.88 -6.64 8.38
N HIS A 311 10.87 -6.59 9.26
CA HIS A 311 10.67 -5.95 10.56
C HIS A 311 10.39 -4.44 10.44
N PRO A 312 11.08 -3.68 9.56
CA PRO A 312 10.78 -2.26 9.39
C PRO A 312 9.54 -1.96 8.53
N LEU A 313 9.22 -2.79 7.54
CA LEU A 313 8.09 -2.54 6.62
C LEU A 313 6.73 -2.94 7.18
N PHE A 314 6.68 -3.93 8.09
CA PHE A 314 5.40 -4.50 8.58
C PHE A 314 5.16 -4.23 10.07
N HIS A 315 5.93 -3.32 10.66
CA HIS A 315 5.68 -2.81 12.01
C HIS A 315 5.74 -1.28 11.99
N SER A 316 4.62 -0.65 12.36
CA SER A 316 4.58 0.77 12.68
C SER A 316 5.40 1.01 13.95
N ASP A 317 6.36 1.92 13.87
CA ASP A 317 7.09 2.35 15.05
C ASP A 317 6.19 3.28 15.89
N PRO A 318 6.25 3.23 17.23
CA PRO A 318 5.56 4.19 18.10
C PRO A 318 5.88 5.67 17.78
N ARG A 319 6.95 5.96 17.03
CA ARG A 319 7.20 7.26 16.41
C ARG A 319 6.90 7.19 14.91
N PRO A 320 5.82 7.83 14.42
CA PRO A 320 5.41 7.76 13.02
C PRO A 320 6.51 8.16 12.03
N GLU A 321 7.32 9.16 12.37
CA GLU A 321 8.43 9.66 11.54
C GLU A 321 9.55 8.65 11.23
N ILE A 322 9.60 7.51 11.94
CA ILE A 322 10.61 6.46 11.70
C ILE A 322 10.00 5.14 11.20
N SER A 323 8.68 5.11 10.97
CA SER A 323 8.03 3.98 10.31
C SER A 323 8.47 3.93 8.86
N ARG A 324 9.07 2.81 8.45
CA ARG A 324 9.59 2.66 7.10
C ARG A 324 8.44 2.31 6.15
N ILE A 325 8.23 3.16 5.15
CA ILE A 325 7.37 2.90 3.99
C ILE A 325 8.23 2.81 2.72
N ILE A 326 7.65 2.29 1.63
CA ILE A 326 8.29 2.30 0.33
C ILE A 326 7.65 3.40 -0.51
N GLU A 327 8.25 4.57 -0.60
CA GLU A 327 7.69 5.68 -1.40
C GLU A 327 7.97 5.55 -2.90
N ASP A 328 8.99 4.77 -3.27
CA ASP A 328 9.42 4.56 -4.66
C ASP A 328 9.01 3.16 -5.15
N LYS A 329 8.15 3.10 -6.18
CA LYS A 329 7.78 1.84 -6.84
C LYS A 329 9.01 1.04 -7.29
N GLN A 330 10.07 1.70 -7.75
CA GLN A 330 11.28 0.98 -8.19
C GLN A 330 11.98 0.29 -7.03
N GLU A 331 11.86 0.78 -5.80
CA GLU A 331 12.34 0.07 -4.61
C GLU A 331 11.52 -1.20 -4.36
N ALA A 332 10.19 -1.14 -4.43
CA ALA A 332 9.35 -2.33 -4.32
C ALA A 332 9.69 -3.36 -5.41
N ASP A 333 9.81 -2.92 -6.67
CA ASP A 333 10.18 -3.76 -7.81
C ASP A 333 11.56 -4.41 -7.62
N ARG A 334 12.52 -3.69 -7.02
CA ARG A 334 13.84 -4.20 -6.64
C ARG A 334 13.73 -5.28 -5.56
N ILE A 335 12.93 -5.08 -4.52
CA ILE A 335 12.73 -6.09 -3.45
C ILE A 335 12.10 -7.36 -4.02
N ILE A 336 11.09 -7.24 -4.88
CA ILE A 336 10.43 -8.38 -5.52
C ILE A 336 11.45 -9.17 -6.36
N THR A 337 12.17 -8.47 -7.24
CA THR A 337 13.16 -9.09 -8.13
C THR A 337 14.28 -9.75 -7.35
N LYS A 338 14.82 -9.06 -6.34
CA LYS A 338 15.91 -9.58 -5.51
C LYS A 338 15.50 -10.80 -4.69
N THR A 339 14.24 -10.85 -4.27
CA THR A 339 13.69 -12.01 -3.55
C THR A 339 13.62 -13.25 -4.45
N LEU A 340 13.15 -13.11 -5.69
CA LEU A 340 13.10 -14.20 -6.66
C LEU A 340 14.51 -14.70 -7.01
N GLU A 341 15.45 -13.78 -7.26
CA GLU A 341 16.86 -14.12 -7.48
C GLU A 341 17.47 -14.88 -6.29
N LEU A 342 17.12 -14.47 -5.07
CA LEU A 342 17.62 -15.10 -3.85
C LEU A 342 17.13 -16.53 -3.74
N ILE A 343 15.82 -16.78 -3.93
CA ILE A 343 15.22 -18.12 -3.93
C ILE A 343 15.92 -19.02 -4.96
N GLU A 344 16.03 -18.57 -6.22
CA GLU A 344 16.61 -19.36 -7.29
C GLU A 344 18.08 -19.67 -7.04
N ARG A 345 18.87 -18.65 -6.68
CA ARG A 345 20.30 -18.84 -6.43
C ARG A 345 20.54 -19.76 -5.25
N THR A 346 19.86 -19.56 -4.11
CA THR A 346 20.09 -20.42 -2.95
C THR A 346 19.67 -21.85 -3.23
N TYR A 347 18.57 -22.07 -3.97
CA TYR A 347 18.20 -23.42 -4.38
C TYR A 347 19.26 -24.07 -5.27
N CYS A 348 19.78 -23.35 -6.27
CA CYS A 348 20.86 -23.83 -7.14
C CYS A 348 22.16 -24.16 -6.40
N GLU A 349 22.39 -23.52 -5.27
CA GLU A 349 23.60 -23.68 -4.47
C GLU A 349 23.44 -24.74 -3.37
N ILE A 350 22.22 -25.16 -3.03
CA ILE A 350 21.91 -26.15 -1.98
C ILE A 350 21.78 -27.58 -2.54
N LEU A 351 21.37 -27.73 -3.80
CA LEU A 351 21.44 -28.98 -4.56
C LEU A 351 22.83 -29.17 -5.18
#